data_AF-A0A401ZHZ2-F1
#
_entry.id   AF-A0A401ZHZ2-F1
#
_cell.length_a   1.000
_cell.length_b   1.000
_cell.length_c   1.000
_cell.angle_alpha   90.00
_cell.angle_beta   90.00
_cell.angle_gamma   90.00
#
_symmetry.space_group_name_H-M   'P 1'
#
loop_
_entity.id
_entity.type
_entity.pdbx_description
1 polymer ?
#
loop_
_entity_poly.entity_id
_entity_poly.type
_entity_poly.pdbx_seq_one_letter_code
_entity_poly.pdbx_strand_id
1 'polypeptide(L)'
;MTEIPSNQHITYQLQYRKCGKASCSTCRNTQGHGPYWYAYWRQGSRLRSGYIGKERTPHGQKPATSQAAKSKKSARATRSEKYTAATATAAHV
;
A
#
# COMPACT_ATOMS: atom_id res chain seq x y z
N MET A 1 9.18 13.08 16.22
CA MET A 1 8.12 13.44 15.26
C MET A 1 7.70 14.88 15.54
N THR A 2 7.50 15.72 14.54
CA THR A 2 7.07 17.12 14.75
C THR A 2 5.66 17.15 15.32
N GLU A 3 5.44 17.83 16.44
CA GLU A 3 4.10 18.07 16.98
C GLU A 3 3.38 19.12 16.12
N ILE A 4 2.21 18.75 15.59
CA ILE A 4 1.38 19.62 14.76
C ILE A 4 0.42 20.37 15.67
N PRO A 5 0.40 21.72 15.68
CA PRO A 5 -0.50 22.46 16.55
C PRO A 5 -1.96 22.28 16.11
N SER A 6 -2.85 22.05 17.08
CA SER A 6 -4.30 21.93 16.84
C SER A 6 -5.04 23.26 16.82
N ASN A 7 -4.45 24.32 17.41
CA ASN A 7 -5.06 25.65 17.54
C ASN A 7 -4.55 26.65 16.49
N GLN A 8 -4.11 26.18 15.33
CA GLN A 8 -3.63 27.04 14.24
C GLN A 8 -4.22 26.58 12.91
N HIS A 9 -4.24 27.48 11.93
CA HIS A 9 -4.59 27.10 10.57
C HIS A 9 -3.52 26.18 9.97
N ILE A 10 -3.91 24.93 9.71
CA ILE A 10 -3.05 23.92 9.11
C ILE A 10 -3.49 23.64 7.68
N THR A 11 -2.56 23.74 6.74
CA THR A 11 -2.77 23.29 5.37
C THR A 11 -2.17 21.89 5.19
N TYR A 12 -2.99 20.95 4.72
CA TYR A 12 -2.56 19.58 4.47
C TYR A 12 -2.35 19.35 2.98
N GLN A 13 -1.21 18.78 2.61
CA GLN A 13 -0.88 18.47 1.21
C GLN A 13 -0.23 17.10 1.06
N LEU A 14 -0.58 16.43 -0.04
CA LEU A 14 0.08 15.21 -0.49
C LEU A 14 1.38 15.55 -1.22
N GLN A 15 2.47 14.89 -0.88
CA GLN A 15 3.78 15.10 -1.50
C GLN A 15 4.53 13.79 -1.75
N TYR A 16 5.15 13.69 -2.92
CA TYR A 16 6.09 12.64 -3.26
C TYR A 16 7.50 13.03 -2.82
N ARG A 17 8.30 12.05 -2.39
CA ARG A 17 9.67 12.24 -1.90
C ARG A 17 10.65 11.32 -2.62
N LYS A 18 11.75 11.89 -3.10
CA LYS A 18 12.87 11.11 -3.65
C LYS A 18 13.75 10.65 -2.49
N CYS A 19 14.11 9.37 -2.46
CA CYS A 19 14.94 8.81 -1.37
C CYS A 19 16.45 9.09 -1.53
N GLY A 20 16.87 9.68 -2.66
CA GLY A 20 18.27 10.02 -2.93
C GLY A 20 19.16 8.85 -3.36
N LYS A 21 18.69 7.60 -3.27
CA LYS A 21 19.47 6.42 -3.68
C LYS A 21 19.54 6.33 -5.21
N ALA A 22 20.77 6.29 -5.75
CA ALA A 22 21.00 6.18 -7.18
C ALA A 22 20.37 4.93 -7.81
N SER A 23 20.34 3.81 -7.07
CA SER A 23 19.76 2.53 -7.50
C SER A 23 18.25 2.41 -7.31
N CYS A 24 17.56 3.45 -6.81
CA CYS A 24 16.12 3.36 -6.60
C CYS A 24 15.35 3.47 -7.92
N SER A 25 14.84 2.34 -8.42
CA SER A 25 14.01 2.28 -9.63
C SER A 25 12.72 3.07 -9.49
N THR A 26 12.04 3.01 -8.33
CA THR A 26 10.82 3.78 -8.07
C THR A 26 11.07 5.28 -8.24
N CYS A 27 12.12 5.83 -7.64
CA CYS A 27 12.43 7.26 -7.75
C CYS A 27 12.89 7.70 -9.15
N ARG A 28 13.34 6.76 -9.99
CA ARG A 28 13.76 7.02 -11.37
C ARG A 28 12.59 6.97 -12.35
N ASN A 29 11.66 6.05 -12.12
CA ASN A 29 10.56 5.75 -13.04
C ASN A 29 9.27 6.51 -12.68
N THR A 30 9.14 7.02 -11.46
CA THR A 30 7.94 7.74 -10.99
C THR A 30 8.32 9.09 -10.34
N GLN A 31 7.32 9.83 -9.86
CA GLN A 31 7.49 11.08 -9.12
C GLN A 31 8.25 10.92 -7.78
N GLY A 32 8.49 9.68 -7.34
CA GLY A 32 9.15 9.36 -6.07
C GLY A 32 8.28 8.47 -5.18
N HIS A 33 8.71 8.29 -3.93
CA HIS A 33 7.92 7.57 -2.95
C HIS A 33 6.76 8.44 -2.47
N GLY A 34 5.58 7.86 -2.36
CA GLY A 34 4.40 8.55 -1.87
C GLY A 34 3.16 8.17 -2.67
N PRO A 35 2.10 8.98 -2.59
CA PRO A 35 2.07 10.28 -1.94
C PRO A 35 2.01 10.20 -0.41
N TYR A 36 2.64 11.14 0.27
CA TYR A 36 2.65 11.25 1.73
C TYR A 36 1.97 12.54 2.18
N TRP A 37 1.28 12.50 3.30
CA TRP A 37 0.68 13.66 3.92
C TRP A 37 1.69 14.48 4.71
N TYR A 38 1.69 15.78 4.44
CA TYR A 38 2.41 16.80 5.19
C TYR A 38 1.43 17.87 5.67
N ALA A 39 1.64 18.34 6.90
CA ALA A 39 1.03 19.54 7.45
C ALA A 39 1.96 20.74 7.25
N TYR A 40 1.37 21.90 6.97
CA TYR A 40 2.04 23.19 6.87
C TYR A 40 1.35 24.20 7.76
N TRP A 41 2.13 24.92 8.57
CA TRP A 41 1.61 25.97 9.46
C TRP A 41 2.64 27.07 9.66
N ARG A 42 2.19 28.25 10.07
CA ARG A 42 3.07 29.39 10.38
C ARG A 42 3.38 29.40 11.87
N GLN A 43 4.65 29.41 12.22
CA GLN A 43 5.15 29.65 13.57
C GLN A 43 5.86 31.00 13.57
N GLY A 44 5.13 32.06 13.95
CA GLY A 44 5.61 33.44 13.82
C GLY A 44 5.89 33.79 12.35
N SER A 45 7.12 34.21 12.05
CA SER A 45 7.57 34.53 10.69
C SER A 45 7.99 33.31 9.86
N ARG A 46 8.09 32.11 10.47
CA ARG A 46 8.64 30.92 9.81
C ARG A 46 7.53 29.95 9.40
N LEU A 47 7.59 29.46 8.16
CA LEU A 47 6.77 28.33 7.71
C LEU A 47 7.38 27.04 8.28
N ARG A 48 6.55 26.24 8.93
CA ARG A 48 6.90 24.92 9.46
C ARG A 48 6.16 23.84 8.69
N SER A 49 6.75 22.65 8.68
CA SER A 49 6.15 21.46 8.11
C SER A 49 6.30 20.26 9.03
N GLY A 50 5.35 19.34 8.94
CA GLY A 50 5.30 18.12 9.74
C GLY A 50 4.86 16.94 8.88
N TYR A 51 5.55 15.81 9.04
CA TYR A 51 5.20 14.56 8.36
C TYR A 51 4.10 13.83 9.12
N ILE A 52 3.03 13.45 8.42
CA ILE A 52 1.86 12.78 9.00
C ILE A 52 1.90 11.29 8.71
N GLY A 53 2.14 10.90 7.45
CA GLY A 53 2.12 9.50 7.05
C GLY A 53 1.53 9.27 5.67
N LYS A 54 1.14 8.02 5.38
CA LYS A 54 0.49 7.63 4.12
C LYS A 54 -1.03 7.79 4.17
N GLU A 55 -1.65 7.51 5.32
CA GLU A 55 -3.09 7.65 5.54
C GLU A 55 -3.34 8.99 6.24
N ARG A 56 -4.18 9.87 5.67
CA ARG A 56 -4.75 11.02 6.39
C ARG A 56 -6.15 10.63 6.79
N THR A 57 -6.32 10.05 7.97
CA THR A 57 -7.65 10.06 8.60
C THR A 57 -7.81 11.41 9.27
N PRO A 58 -8.68 12.33 8.76
CA PRO A 58 -8.89 13.64 9.38
C PRO A 58 -9.59 13.54 10.74
N HIS A 59 -10.01 12.34 11.16
CA HIS A 59 -10.66 12.07 12.42
C HIS A 59 -10.18 10.73 12.97
N GLY A 60 -9.01 10.70 13.62
CA GLY A 60 -8.67 9.79 14.72
C GLY A 60 -8.96 8.27 14.65
N GLN A 61 -9.41 7.72 13.53
CA GLN A 61 -9.62 6.29 13.36
C GLN A 61 -8.33 5.74 12.79
N LYS A 62 -7.63 4.95 13.59
CA LYS A 62 -6.60 4.03 13.09
C LYS A 62 -7.23 3.29 11.91
N PRO A 63 -6.55 3.14 10.75
CA PRO A 63 -7.04 2.23 9.73
C PRO A 63 -7.24 0.89 10.43
N ALA A 64 -8.47 0.39 10.40
CA ALA A 64 -8.79 -0.94 10.91
C ALA A 64 -7.74 -1.86 10.31
N THR A 65 -6.90 -2.36 11.20
CA THR A 65 -5.67 -3.06 10.88
C THR A 65 -5.93 -4.05 9.78
N SER A 66 -5.09 -4.01 8.74
CA SER A 66 -4.79 -5.16 7.90
C SER A 66 -4.38 -6.32 8.81
N GLN A 67 -5.36 -7.04 9.36
CA GLN A 67 -5.22 -8.26 10.13
C GLN A 67 -6.30 -9.24 9.65
N ALA A 68 -6.14 -9.69 8.41
CA ALA A 68 -6.64 -10.97 7.94
C ALA A 68 -5.58 -11.67 7.08
N ALA A 69 -4.32 -11.59 7.52
CA ALA A 69 -3.27 -12.50 7.12
C ALA A 69 -3.07 -13.53 8.24
N LYS A 70 -4.00 -14.49 8.36
CA LYS A 70 -3.81 -15.80 9.02
C LYS A 70 -5.10 -16.61 8.91
N SER A 71 -5.15 -17.52 7.94
CA SER A 71 -5.64 -18.87 8.24
C SER A 71 -4.89 -19.87 7.37
N LYS A 72 -4.14 -20.71 8.07
CA LYS A 72 -3.44 -21.87 7.54
C LYS A 72 -4.49 -22.91 7.13
N LYS A 73 -4.33 -23.55 5.97
CA LYS A 73 -4.62 -24.98 5.85
C LYS A 73 -3.72 -25.62 4.80
N SER A 74 -2.52 -25.98 5.28
CA SER A 74 -1.84 -27.18 4.83
C SER A 74 -2.68 -28.38 5.26
N ALA A 75 -3.14 -29.18 4.31
CA ALA A 75 -3.31 -30.63 4.45
C ALA A 75 -3.46 -31.23 3.04
N ARG A 76 -2.43 -32.00 2.69
CA ARG A 76 -2.24 -32.84 1.50
C ARG A 76 -3.06 -34.14 1.64
N ALA A 77 -3.24 -34.83 0.50
CA ALA A 77 -3.69 -36.22 0.29
C ALA A 77 -5.21 -36.37 0.08
N THR A 78 -5.75 -37.08 -0.92
CA THR A 78 -5.20 -37.93 -2.00
C THR A 78 -6.34 -38.33 -2.95
N ARG A 79 -5.97 -38.82 -4.15
CA ARG A 79 -6.72 -39.67 -5.10
C ARG A 79 -7.55 -38.90 -6.14
N SER A 80 -7.05 -38.66 -7.35
CA SER A 80 -6.73 -39.59 -8.47
C SER A 80 -7.96 -40.27 -9.06
N GLU A 81 -8.00 -40.34 -10.40
CA GLU A 81 -8.97 -41.04 -11.27
C GLU A 81 -10.25 -40.22 -11.59
N LYS A 82 -10.60 -39.81 -12.81
CA LYS A 82 -10.30 -40.26 -14.16
C LYS A 82 -10.60 -39.13 -15.16
N TYR A 83 -9.61 -38.73 -15.95
CA TYR A 83 -9.84 -38.15 -17.28
C TYR A 83 -8.81 -38.78 -18.22
N THR A 84 -9.23 -39.80 -18.96
CA THR A 84 -8.61 -40.17 -20.22
C THR A 84 -9.66 -39.92 -21.28
N ALA A 85 -9.52 -38.77 -21.94
CA ALA A 85 -10.02 -38.59 -23.29
C ALA A 85 -9.34 -39.59 -24.24
N ALA A 86 -9.87 -39.63 -25.48
CA ALA A 86 -9.33 -40.27 -26.69
C ALA A 86 -9.93 -41.65 -27.01
N THR A 87 -10.29 -42.04 -28.23
CA THR A 87 -10.61 -41.42 -29.54
C THR A 87 -11.11 -42.59 -30.42
N ALA A 88 -11.92 -42.32 -31.45
CA ALA A 88 -11.92 -42.99 -32.77
C ALA A 88 -12.46 -44.45 -32.97
N THR A 89 -13.55 -44.52 -33.75
CA THR A 89 -13.67 -45.11 -35.12
C THR A 89 -13.67 -46.64 -35.37
N ALA A 90 -14.60 -47.05 -36.29
CA ALA A 90 -14.64 -48.26 -37.15
C ALA A 90 -15.02 -49.61 -36.47
N ALA A 91 -15.67 -50.60 -37.09
CA ALA A 91 -16.33 -50.86 -38.38
C ALA A 91 -16.95 -52.28 -38.32
N HIS A 92 -17.97 -52.55 -39.16
CA HIS A 92 -18.39 -53.83 -39.78
C HIS A 92 -18.44 -55.16 -38.98
N VAL A 93 -19.62 -55.81 -38.97
CA VAL A 93 -20.01 -56.98 -39.80
C VAL A 93 -21.51 -57.21 -39.70
#